data_AF-A0A523IG58-F1
#
_entry.id   AF-A0A523IG58-F1
#
_cell.length_a   1.000
_cell.length_b   1.000
_cell.length_c   1.000
_cell.angle_alpha   90.00
_cell.angle_beta   90.00
_cell.angle_gamma   90.00
#
_symmetry.space_group_name_H-M   'P 1'
#
loop_
_entity.id
_entity.type
_entity.pdbx_description
1 polymer ?
#
loop_
_entity_poly.entity_id
_entity_poly.type
_entity_poly.pdbx_seq_one_letter_code
_entity_poly.pdbx_strand_id
1 'polypeptide(L)' 'MADLPGAAVKRLLTKHGGDLRTSASAIQLAVAAAEDYIARLGQEAGTLAQKERRKTIMDSDIQRAKELLR' A
#
# COMPACT_ATOMS: atom_id res chain seq x y z
N MET A 1 -7.47 -15.06 -1.33
CA MET A 1 -6.37 -14.88 -2.30
C MET A 1 -5.77 -13.53 -2.01
N ALA A 2 -4.43 -13.40 -2.01
CA ALA A 2 -3.81 -12.09 -2.00
C ALA A 2 -4.11 -11.39 -3.33
N ASP A 3 -4.54 -10.14 -3.28
CA ASP A 3 -4.80 -9.30 -4.44
C ASP A 3 -3.47 -8.80 -5.04
N LEU A 4 -2.43 -8.64 -4.21
CA LEU A 4 -1.09 -8.30 -4.67
C LEU A 4 -0.28 -9.55 -5.09
N PRO A 5 0.33 -9.55 -6.30
CA PRO A 5 1.22 -10.62 -6.72
C PRO A 5 2.45 -10.70 -5.81
N GLY A 6 2.62 -11.82 -5.10
CA GLY A 6 3.80 -12.04 -4.24
C GLY A 6 5.14 -11.94 -4.98
N ALA A 7 5.17 -12.22 -6.30
CA ALA A 7 6.35 -12.02 -7.13
C ALA A 7 6.73 -10.53 -7.30
N ALA A 8 5.74 -9.64 -7.41
CA ALA A 8 5.99 -8.19 -7.49
C ALA A 8 6.52 -7.67 -6.16
N VAL A 9 5.92 -8.10 -5.05
CA VAL A 9 6.39 -7.77 -3.70
C VAL A 9 7.80 -8.29 -3.44
N LYS A 10 8.10 -9.54 -3.81
CA LYS A 10 9.46 -10.11 -3.74
C LYS A 10 10.46 -9.27 -4.52
N ARG A 11 10.14 -8.85 -5.75
CA ARG A 11 11.03 -7.99 -6.56
C ARG A 11 11.32 -6.66 -5.86
N LEU A 12 10.32 -6.04 -5.25
CA LEU A 12 10.50 -4.80 -4.49
C LEU A 12 11.36 -5.04 -3.23
N LEU A 13 11.11 -6.12 -2.50
CA LEU A 13 11.89 -6.48 -1.31
C LEU A 13 13.34 -6.80 -1.65
N THR A 14 13.62 -7.50 -2.75
CA THR A 14 15.01 -7.73 -3.20
C THR A 14 15.65 -6.43 -3.67
N LYS A 15 14.92 -5.58 -4.40
CA LYS A 15 15.45 -4.29 -4.87
C LYS A 15 15.83 -3.35 -3.73
N HIS A 16 15.03 -3.31 -2.66
CA HIS A 16 15.24 -2.38 -1.53
C HIS A 16 15.94 -3.02 -0.32
N GLY A 17 15.92 -4.36 -0.21
CA GLY A 17 16.56 -5.13 0.84
C GLY A 17 18.04 -5.47 0.57
N GLY A 18 18.60 -5.01 -0.56
CA GLY A 18 19.98 -5.26 -0.96
C GLY A 18 20.24 -6.72 -1.31
N ASP A 19 21.43 -7.23 -0.99
CA ASP A 19 21.84 -8.61 -1.27
C ASP A 19 21.20 -9.67 -0.35
N LEU A 20 20.26 -9.27 0.52
CA LEU A 20 19.60 -10.20 1.44
C LEU A 20 18.55 -11.05 0.74
N ARG A 21 18.55 -12.35 1.06
CA ARG A 21 17.52 -13.28 0.59
C ARG A 21 16.26 -13.11 1.44
N THR A 22 15.14 -12.85 0.78
CA THR A 22 13.82 -12.83 1.43
C THR A 22 13.23 -14.24 1.51
N SER A 23 12.83 -14.68 2.70
CA SER A 23 12.14 -15.96 2.86
C SER A 23 10.72 -15.92 2.30
N ALA A 24 10.16 -17.08 1.96
CA ALA A 24 8.79 -17.17 1.44
C ALA A 24 7.74 -16.63 2.43
N SER A 25 7.92 -16.89 3.74
CA SER A 25 7.04 -16.38 4.79
C SER A 25 7.14 -14.85 4.93
N ALA A 26 8.35 -14.28 4.82
CA ALA A 26 8.52 -12.83 4.85
C ALA A 26 7.86 -12.14 3.64
N ILE A 27 7.87 -12.77 2.47
CA ILE A 27 7.16 -12.26 1.28
C ILE A 27 5.65 -12.24 1.55
N GLN A 28 5.07 -13.29 2.14
CA GLN A 28 3.65 -13.33 2.47
C GLN A 28 3.26 -12.24 3.49
N LEU A 29 4.08 -12.04 4.53
CA LEU A 29 3.87 -10.96 5.50
C LEU A 29 3.96 -9.57 4.85
N ALA A 30 4.92 -9.37 3.95
CA ALA A 30 5.06 -8.11 3.24
C ALA A 30 3.90 -7.84 2.28
N VAL A 31 3.38 -8.89 1.63
CA VAL A 31 2.15 -8.80 0.81
C VAL A 31 0.99 -8.34 1.68
N ALA A 32 0.74 -9.02 2.80
CA ALA A 32 -0.34 -8.67 3.71
C ALA A 32 -0.19 -7.24 4.27
N ALA A 33 1.02 -6.83 4.65
CA ALA A 33 1.29 -5.47 5.12
C ALA A 33 1.08 -4.41 4.03
N ALA A 34 1.45 -4.71 2.77
CA ALA A 34 1.23 -3.81 1.65
C ALA A 34 -0.27 -3.67 1.33
N GLU A 35 -1.02 -4.76 1.38
CA GLU A 35 -2.48 -4.76 1.19
C GLU A 35 -3.18 -3.95 2.29
N ASP A 36 -2.83 -4.18 3.56
CA ASP A 36 -3.38 -3.41 4.69
C ASP A 36 -3.06 -1.92 4.57
N TYR A 37 -1.83 -1.58 4.18
CA TYR A 37 -1.47 -0.18 3.93
C TYR A 37 -2.29 0.46 2.80
N ILE A 38 -2.44 -0.22 1.66
CA ILE A 38 -3.24 0.29 0.54
C ILE A 38 -4.72 0.41 0.93
N ALA A 39 -5.25 -0.54 1.69
CA ALA A 39 -6.63 -0.50 2.17
C ALA A 39 -6.88 0.73 3.05
N ARG A 40 -5.98 1.01 4.02
CA ARG A 40 -6.07 2.20 4.86
C ARG A 40 -5.89 3.48 4.06
N LEU A 41 -4.96 3.50 3.12
CA LEU A 41 -4.73 4.64 2.22
C LEU A 41 -5.98 4.97 1.40
N GLY A 42 -6.64 3.94 0.84
CA GLY A 42 -7.88 4.11 0.09
C GLY A 42 -9.05 4.58 0.96
N GLN A 43 -9.14 4.09 2.20
CA GLN A 43 -10.16 4.55 3.16
C GLN A 43 -9.99 6.02 3.50
N GLU A 44 -8.79 6.43 3.91
CA GLU A 44 -8.49 7.82 4.27
C GLU A 44 -8.67 8.77 3.07
N ALA A 45 -8.15 8.40 1.90
CA ALA A 45 -8.30 9.20 0.69
C ALA A 45 -9.78 9.30 0.26
N GLY A 46 -10.55 8.23 0.41
CA GLY A 46 -12.00 8.23 0.19
C GLY A 46 -12.74 9.13 1.17
N THR A 47 -12.36 9.14 2.44
CA THR A 47 -12.92 10.02 3.46
C THR A 47 -12.60 11.49 3.17
N LEU A 48 -11.38 11.80 2.72
CA LEU A 48 -10.98 13.16 2.31
C LEU A 48 -11.79 13.64 1.10
N ALA A 49 -11.91 12.81 0.05
CA ALA A 49 -12.72 13.13 -1.11
C ALA A 49 -14.19 13.38 -0.73
N GLN A 50 -14.75 12.56 0.16
CA GLN A 50 -16.12 12.73 0.67
C GLN A 50 -16.31 14.01 1.48
N LYS A 51 -15.33 14.39 2.31
CA LYS A 51 -15.34 15.67 3.06
C LYS A 51 -15.42 16.86 2.11
N GLU A 52 -14.76 16.77 0.96
CA GLU A 52 -14.82 17.78 -0.10
C GLU A 52 -16.01 17.62 -1.05
N ARG A 53 -16.95 16.71 -0.75
CA ARG A 53 -18.13 16.36 -1.57
C ARG A 53 -17.78 15.89 -2.99
N ARG A 54 -16.56 15.40 -3.19
CA ARG A 54 -16.09 14.84 -4.46
C ARG A 54 -16.41 13.34 -4.50
N LYS A 55 -16.79 12.84 -5.68
CA LYS A 55 -17.02 11.41 -5.95
C LYS A 55 -15.79 10.69 -6.52
N THR A 56 -14.70 11.45 -6.71
CA THR A 56 -13.46 10.97 -7.30
C THR A 56 -12.34 11.24 -6.31
N ILE A 57 -11.58 10.19 -5.98
CA ILE A 57 -10.33 10.30 -5.23
C ILE A 57 -9.30 10.91 -6.17
N MET A 58 -8.78 12.08 -5.80
CA MET A 58 -7.76 12.80 -6.56
C MET A 58 -6.36 12.48 -6.03
N ASP A 59 -5.35 12.86 -6.80
CA ASP A 59 -3.95 12.80 -6.41
C ASP A 59 -3.67 13.53 -5.09
N SER A 60 -4.34 14.67 -4.87
CA SER A 60 -4.28 15.44 -3.62
C SER A 60 -4.77 14.63 -2.40
N ASP A 61 -5.84 13.84 -2.55
CA ASP A 61 -6.36 13.01 -1.45
C ASP A 61 -5.38 11.90 -1.08
N ILE A 62 -4.72 11.31 -2.08
CA ILE A 62 -3.70 10.26 -1.86
C ILE A 62 -2.48 10.84 -1.15
N GLN A 63 -2.02 12.02 -1.57
CA GLN A 63 -0.91 12.69 -0.89
C GLN A 63 -1.25 13.02 0.56
N ARG A 64 -2.46 13.54 0.81
CA ARG A 64 -2.90 13.89 2.14
C ARG A 64 -3.15 12.67 3.02
N ALA A 65 -3.74 11.60 2.47
CA ALA A 65 -3.92 10.33 3.17
C ALA A 65 -2.56 9.70 3.55
N LYS A 66 -1.56 9.79 2.66
CA LYS A 66 -0.20 9.35 2.96
C LYS A 66 0.44 10.15 4.10
N GLU A 67 0.17 11.45 4.21
CA GLU A 67 0.64 12.26 5.35
C GLU A 67 -0.02 11.86 6.67
N LEU A 68 -1.28 11.44 6.63
CA LEU A 68 -2.04 11.00 7.82
C LEU A 68 -1.66 9.60 8.31
N LEU A 69 -1.20 8.73 7.40
CA LEU A 69 -0.81 7.34 7.71
C LEU A 69 0.68 7.17 8.02
N ARG A 70 1.40 8.29 8.18
CA ARG A 70 2.84 8.31 8.46
C ARG A 70 3.13 8.18 9.95
#